data_AF-A0A139NJH2-F1
#
_entry.id   AF-A0A139NJH2-F1
#
_cell.length_a   1.000
_cell.length_b   1.000
_cell.length_c   1.000
_cell.angle_alpha   90.00
_cell.angle_beta   90.00
_cell.angle_gamma   90.00
#
_symmetry.space_group_name_H-M   'P 1'
#
loop_
_entity.id
_entity.type
_entity.pdbx_description
1 polymer ?
#
loop_
_entity_poly.entity_id
_entity_poly.type
_entity_poly.pdbx_seq_one_letter_code
_entity_poly.pdbx_strand_id
1 'polypeptide(L)' 'MISATTVEEGQVAEEIDVSTLTKKDRQATVKKLQKQMLEASDRLDFELAAQLRDMMMEIKALD' A
#
# COMPACT_ATOMS: atom_id res chain seq x y z
N MET A 1 -5.17 29.94 -24.32
CA MET A 1 -4.88 29.60 -22.92
C MET A 1 -6.04 28.77 -22.40
N ILE A 2 -5.81 27.48 -22.19
CA ILE A 2 -6.65 26.66 -21.31
C ILE A 2 -5.66 25.96 -20.39
N SER A 3 -5.45 26.58 -19.23
CA SER A 3 -4.80 25.94 -18.10
C SER A 3 -5.81 24.99 -17.48
N ALA A 4 -5.60 23.70 -17.70
CA ALA A 4 -6.13 22.67 -16.83
C ALA A 4 -4.94 21.76 -16.52
N THR A 5 -4.13 22.20 -15.56
CA THR A 5 -3.22 21.31 -14.84
C THR A 5 -4.11 20.30 -14.14
N THR A 6 -4.28 19.14 -14.77
CA THR A 6 -4.90 17.97 -14.16
C THR A 6 -4.19 17.73 -12.84
N VAL A 7 -4.99 17.85 -11.79
CA VAL A 7 -4.70 17.58 -10.39
C VAL A 7 -3.84 16.33 -10.28
N GLU A 8 -2.74 16.45 -9.54
CA GLU A 8 -1.80 15.38 -9.20
C GLU A 8 -2.57 14.11 -8.78
N GLU A 9 -2.57 13.11 -9.66
CA GLU A 9 -2.96 11.76 -9.30
C GLU A 9 -1.87 11.15 -8.42
N GLY A 10 -2.19 11.04 -7.14
CA GLY A 10 -1.76 9.89 -6.34
C GLY A 10 -0.28 9.83 -6.03
N GLN A 11 0.18 10.72 -5.15
CA GLN A 11 1.10 10.26 -4.12
C GLN A 11 0.44 9.05 -3.44
N VAL A 12 0.99 7.85 -3.59
CA VAL A 12 1.42 6.94 -2.51
C VAL A 12 1.79 5.60 -3.17
N ALA A 13 2.98 5.55 -3.75
CA ALA A 13 3.77 4.33 -3.76
C ALA A 13 5.14 4.72 -3.21
N GLU A 14 5.14 5.11 -1.93
CA GLU A 14 6.39 5.11 -1.18
C GLU A 14 6.85 3.65 -1.19
N GLU A 15 7.82 3.34 -2.03
CA GLU A 15 8.47 2.02 -2.11
C GLU A 15 9.03 1.72 -0.71
N ILE A 16 8.24 1.01 0.10
CA ILE A 16 8.67 0.58 1.42
C ILE A 16 9.67 -0.55 1.16
N ASP A 17 10.95 -0.25 1.29
CA ASP A 17 12.03 -1.23 1.16
C ASP A 17 12.00 -2.20 2.35
N VAL A 18 11.15 -3.22 2.22
CA VAL A 18 10.87 -4.28 3.21
C VAL A 18 12.08 -5.15 3.53
N SER A 19 13.14 -5.08 2.71
CA SER A 19 14.34 -5.91 2.84
C SER A 19 15.24 -5.51 4.01
N THR A 20 15.17 -4.25 4.46
CA THR A 20 15.98 -3.71 5.57
C THR A 20 15.21 -3.63 6.91
N LEU A 21 13.93 -3.97 6.89
CA LEU A 21 13.02 -3.74 8.01
C LEU A 21 13.24 -4.73 9.17
N THR A 22 13.33 -4.19 10.38
CA THR A 22 13.33 -4.99 11.61
C THR A 22 11.93 -5.58 11.86
N LYS A 23 11.78 -6.55 12.80
CA LYS A 23 10.45 -7.11 13.15
C LYS A 23 9.40 -6.02 13.43
N LYS A 24 9.80 -4.88 14.02
CA LYS A 24 8.91 -3.73 14.28
C LYS A 24 8.49 -3.04 12.99
N ASP A 25 9.41 -2.87 12.05
CA ASP A 25 9.11 -2.17 10.80
C ASP A 25 8.28 -3.04 9.85
N ARG A 26 8.46 -4.38 9.89
CA ARG A 26 7.56 -5.32 9.21
C ARG A 26 6.12 -5.21 9.73
N GLN A 27 5.95 -5.10 11.05
CA GLN A 27 4.62 -4.88 11.66
C GLN A 27 4.03 -3.51 11.28
N ALA A 28 4.84 -2.45 11.22
CA ALA A 28 4.41 -1.14 10.77
C ALA A 28 3.96 -1.16 9.30
N THR A 29 4.70 -1.88 8.45
CA THR A 29 4.38 -2.04 7.03
C THR A 29 3.09 -2.83 6.83
N VAL A 30 2.90 -3.94 7.55
CA VAL A 30 1.64 -4.70 7.55
C VAL A 30 0.46 -3.80 7.94
N LYS A 31 0.62 -2.95 8.97
CA LYS A 31 -0.44 -1.98 9.35
C LYS A 31 -0.72 -0.96 8.25
N LYS A 32 0.30 -0.46 7.55
CA LYS A 32 0.14 0.50 6.45
C LYS A 32 -0.58 -0.14 5.26
N LEU A 33 -0.17 -1.35 4.86
CA LEU A 33 -0.86 -2.14 3.82
C LEU A 33 -2.31 -2.45 4.20
N GLN A 34 -2.57 -2.75 5.47
CA GLN A 34 -3.93 -3.02 5.95
C GLN A 34 -4.85 -1.79 5.85
N LYS A 35 -4.32 -0.60 6.11
CA LYS A 35 -5.04 0.66 5.92
C LYS A 35 -5.32 0.93 4.43
N GLN A 36 -4.31 0.75 3.57
CA GLN A 36 -4.47 0.92 2.12
C GLN A 36 -5.46 -0.09 1.54
N MET A 37 -5.47 -1.33 2.04
CA MET A 37 -6.41 -2.37 1.61
C MET A 37 -7.86 -2.01 1.97
N LEU A 38 -8.06 -1.40 3.15
CA LEU A 38 -9.38 -0.91 3.57
C LEU A 38 -9.83 0.25 2.67
N GLU A 39 -8.95 1.22 2.43
CA GLU A 39 -9.24 2.35 1.52
C GLU A 39 -9.54 1.87 0.09
N ALA A 40 -8.84 0.85 -0.41
CA ALA A 40 -9.12 0.23 -1.70
C ALA A 40 -10.47 -0.51 -1.70
N SER A 41 -10.78 -1.22 -0.62
CA SER A 41 -12.06 -1.93 -0.44
C SER A 41 -13.25 -0.96 -0.38
N ASP A 42 -13.09 0.19 0.29
CA ASP A 42 -14.11 1.25 0.36
C ASP A 42 -14.37 1.89 -1.01
N ARG A 43 -13.34 1.93 -1.86
CA ARG A 43 -13.45 2.37 -3.27
C ARG A 43 -13.96 1.27 -4.21
N LEU A 44 -14.28 0.09 -3.69
CA LEU A 44 -14.66 -1.11 -4.44
C LEU A 44 -13.58 -1.60 -5.41
N ASP A 45 -12.31 -1.24 -5.15
CA ASP A 45 -11.14 -1.69 -5.90
C ASP A 45 -10.61 -3.00 -5.28
N PHE A 46 -11.26 -4.09 -5.63
CA PHE A 46 -10.92 -5.42 -5.12
C PHE A 46 -9.64 -5.99 -5.75
N GLU A 47 -9.22 -5.48 -6.90
CA GLU A 47 -7.98 -5.89 -7.55
C GLU A 47 -6.78 -5.38 -6.74
N LEU A 48 -6.79 -4.10 -6.38
CA LEU A 48 -5.79 -3.52 -5.50
C LEU A 48 -5.85 -4.13 -4.09
N ALA A 49 -7.04 -4.36 -3.54
CA ALA A 49 -7.18 -5.01 -2.24
C ALA A 49 -6.60 -6.44 -2.23
N ALA A 50 -6.76 -7.20 -3.32
CA ALA A 50 -6.18 -8.53 -3.46
C ALA A 50 -4.65 -8.48 -3.52
N GLN A 51 -4.07 -7.55 -4.28
CA GLN A 51 -2.62 -7.36 -4.34
C GLN A 51 -2.03 -6.98 -2.96
N LEU A 52 -2.67 -6.04 -2.26
CA LEU A 52 -2.24 -5.61 -0.92
C LEU A 52 -2.32 -6.74 0.12
N ARG A 53 -3.33 -7.63 0.01
CA ARG A 53 -3.43 -8.85 0.82
C ARG A 53 -2.25 -9.77 0.57
N ASP A 54 -1.88 -10.00 -0.68
CA ASP A 54 -0.81 -10.91 -1.05
C ASP A 54 0.55 -10.38 -0.56
N MET A 55 0.82 -9.09 -0.74
CA MET A 55 2.01 -8.42 -0.18
C MET A 55 2.06 -8.51 1.36
N MET A 56 0.91 -8.36 2.04
CA MET A 56 0.85 -8.48 3.49
C MET A 56 1.17 -9.91 3.97
N MET A 57 0.71 -10.93 3.25
CA MET A 57 1.05 -12.32 3.56
C MET A 57 2.52 -12.61 3.33
N GLU A 58 3.12 -12.06 2.27
CA GLU A 58 4.54 -12.21 1.99
C GLU A 58 5.41 -11.63 3.12
N ILE A 59 5.08 -10.43 3.60
CA ILE A 59 5.81 -9.81 4.72
C ILE A 59 5.65 -10.61 6.02
N LYS A 60 4.46 -11.19 6.26
CA LYS A 60 4.23 -12.07 7.42
C LYS A 60 4.95 -13.41 7.30
N ALA A 61 5.17 -13.91 6.09
CA ALA A 61 5.91 -15.15 5.85
C ALA A 61 7.43 -14.98 6.04
N LEU A 62 7.94 -13.74 6.00
CA LEU A 62 9.34 -13.39 6.25
C LEU A 62 9.70 -13.24 7.76
N ASP A 63 8.73 -13.34 8.68
CA ASP A 63 8.91 -13.21 10.14
C ASP A 63 9.11 -14.55 10.89
#